data_AF-X6DQQ7-F1
#
_entry.id   AF-X6DQQ7-F1
#
_cell.length_a   1.000
_cell.length_b   1.000
_cell.length_c   1.000
_cell.angle_alpha   90.00
_cell.angle_beta   90.00
_cell.angle_gamma   90.00
#
_symmetry.space_group_name_H-M   'P 1'
#
loop_
_entity.id
_entity.type
_entity.pdbx_description
1 polymer ?
#
loop_
_entity_poly.entity_id
_entity_poly.type
_entity_poly.pdbx_seq_one_letter_code
_entity_poly.pdbx_strand_id
1 'polypeptide(L)'
;MPRRSAIPGNCFLPAVAILANLAVAKAGDYDPASLDLAALLECRADVPNYNSFALWLAGERRAADTLGWKEVASGNPFLRQYQLPAPVHVFGRETVTIAFTATGPMAVLDGIAAADLARQLNVPAAVSTPDKFLGEKVVAESTEDSGGVRLATRITLNVSTVESHPGKALAGCSYALDVK
;
A
#
# COMPACT_ATOMS: atom_id res chain seq x y z
N MET A 1 10.10 -69.23 48.16
CA MET A 1 11.38 -68.60 48.59
C MET A 1 12.53 -69.42 48.03
N PRO A 2 13.70 -68.86 47.67
CA PRO A 2 14.11 -67.46 47.47
C PRO A 2 14.72 -67.24 46.03
N ARG A 3 15.20 -66.10 45.50
CA ARG A 3 15.25 -64.65 45.81
C ARG A 3 15.69 -63.88 44.52
N ARG A 4 14.93 -62.82 44.17
CA ARG A 4 15.28 -61.43 43.75
C ARG A 4 16.41 -61.06 42.74
N SER A 5 16.05 -60.25 41.72
CA SER A 5 16.49 -58.84 41.44
C SER A 5 16.03 -58.40 40.02
N ALA A 6 15.09 -57.43 39.82
CA ALA A 6 15.24 -55.96 39.59
C ALA A 6 16.03 -55.60 38.30
N ILE A 7 15.55 -54.87 37.27
CA ILE A 7 15.22 -53.41 37.10
C ILE A 7 14.63 -53.18 35.66
N PRO A 8 13.87 -52.09 35.36
CA PRO A 8 13.00 -51.97 34.18
C PRO A 8 13.64 -51.28 32.95
N GLY A 9 13.25 -51.72 31.75
CA GLY A 9 13.67 -51.14 30.47
C GLY A 9 12.55 -50.38 29.78
N ASN A 10 12.55 -49.06 29.96
CA ASN A 10 11.74 -48.09 29.25
C ASN A 10 12.27 -47.93 27.81
N CYS A 11 11.49 -48.28 26.77
CA CYS A 11 11.86 -47.98 25.38
C CYS A 11 10.69 -47.33 24.63
N PHE A 12 10.70 -46.00 24.71
CA PHE A 12 10.30 -45.00 23.74
C PHE A 12 9.61 -45.48 22.44
N LEU A 13 8.36 -45.05 22.26
CA LEU A 13 7.66 -44.91 20.98
C LEU A 13 8.18 -43.67 20.23
N PRO A 14 8.60 -43.74 18.95
CA PRO A 14 8.97 -42.55 18.21
C PRO A 14 7.83 -42.01 17.33
N ALA A 15 7.76 -40.68 17.31
CA ALA A 15 7.34 -39.77 16.23
C ALA A 15 5.88 -39.89 15.76
N VAL A 16 4.92 -39.19 16.38
CA VAL A 16 4.63 -37.75 16.20
C VAL A 16 4.51 -37.37 14.72
N ALA A 17 3.25 -37.23 14.30
CA ALA A 17 2.83 -36.71 13.01
C ALA A 17 3.40 -35.30 12.77
N ILE A 18 4.13 -35.14 11.67
CA ILE A 18 4.52 -33.82 11.15
C ILE A 18 3.26 -33.22 10.51
N LEU A 19 2.50 -32.47 11.31
CA LEU A 19 1.52 -31.53 10.78
C LEU A 19 2.30 -30.43 10.06
N ALA A 20 2.14 -30.36 8.74
CA ALA A 20 2.60 -29.25 7.93
C ALA A 20 1.95 -27.96 8.45
N ASN A 21 2.73 -27.14 9.16
CA ASN A 21 2.37 -25.76 9.43
C ASN A 21 2.45 -24.99 8.11
N LEU A 22 1.39 -25.04 7.33
CA LEU A 22 1.10 -23.99 6.36
C LEU A 22 0.81 -22.74 7.19
N ALA A 23 1.84 -21.94 7.46
CA ALA A 23 1.69 -20.60 7.97
C ALA A 23 0.93 -19.79 6.91
N VAL A 24 -0.38 -19.77 7.01
CA VAL A 24 -1.20 -18.73 6.40
C VAL A 24 -0.72 -17.43 7.05
N ALA A 25 0.00 -16.60 6.30
CA ALA A 25 0.33 -15.25 6.71
C ALA A 25 -0.98 -14.57 7.13
N LYS A 26 -1.12 -14.30 8.43
CA LYS A 26 -2.25 -13.55 8.96
C LYS A 26 -2.26 -12.21 8.25
N ALA A 27 -3.39 -11.83 7.64
CA ALA A 27 -3.62 -10.44 7.35
C ALA A 27 -3.53 -9.68 8.69
N GLY A 28 -2.57 -8.75 8.80
CA GLY A 28 -2.68 -7.65 9.75
C GLY A 28 -1.86 -7.71 11.02
N ASP A 29 -0.53 -7.71 10.91
CA ASP A 29 0.32 -7.04 11.92
C ASP A 29 0.82 -5.68 11.38
N TYR A 30 -0.05 -4.92 10.71
CA TYR A 30 0.24 -3.53 10.41
C TYR A 30 -0.11 -2.69 11.64
N ASP A 31 0.85 -1.96 12.19
CA ASP A 31 0.60 -1.01 13.27
C ASP A 31 0.01 0.29 12.69
N PRO A 32 -1.26 0.63 12.95
CA PRO A 32 -1.87 1.84 12.42
C PRO A 32 -1.18 3.13 12.92
N ALA A 33 -0.53 3.08 14.08
CA ALA A 33 0.23 4.21 14.62
C ALA A 33 1.53 4.48 13.84
N SER A 34 1.99 3.52 13.04
CA SER A 34 3.16 3.66 12.16
C SER A 34 2.86 4.34 10.83
N LEU A 35 1.59 4.66 10.55
CA LEU A 35 1.18 5.26 9.29
C LEU A 35 1.73 6.68 9.11
N ASP A 36 2.70 6.81 8.20
CA ASP A 36 3.06 8.09 7.58
C ASP A 36 2.35 8.22 6.23
N LEU A 37 1.15 8.79 6.24
CA LEU A 37 0.35 9.01 5.03
C LEU A 37 1.07 9.91 4.02
N ALA A 38 1.82 10.92 4.48
CA ALA A 38 2.56 11.81 3.60
C ALA A 38 3.70 11.05 2.89
N ALA A 39 4.39 10.15 3.59
CA ALA A 39 5.41 9.29 2.97
C ALA A 39 4.84 8.36 1.89
N LEU A 40 3.63 7.82 2.08
CA LEU A 40 2.95 7.01 1.06
C LEU A 40 2.51 7.86 -0.15
N LEU A 41 2.03 9.08 0.09
CA LEU A 41 1.59 9.98 -0.98
C LEU A 41 2.77 10.56 -1.76
N GLU A 42 3.91 10.82 -1.11
CA GLU A 42 5.08 11.48 -1.71
C GLU A 42 6.23 10.52 -2.06
N CYS A 43 5.93 9.23 -2.22
CA CYS A 43 6.84 8.18 -2.73
C CYS A 43 8.07 7.97 -1.83
N ARG A 44 7.96 8.24 -0.53
CA ARG A 44 9.05 8.00 0.44
C ARG A 44 8.99 6.62 1.09
N ALA A 45 7.84 5.97 1.08
CA ALA A 45 7.74 4.58 1.52
C ALA A 45 8.30 3.62 0.47
N ASP A 46 8.64 2.40 0.89
CA ASP A 46 8.97 1.30 -0.01
C ASP A 46 7.74 0.44 -0.33
N VAL A 47 7.89 -0.47 -1.32
CA VAL A 47 6.80 -1.34 -1.79
C VAL A 47 6.30 -2.30 -0.69
N PRO A 48 7.16 -2.97 0.11
CA PRO A 48 6.69 -3.81 1.22
C PRO A 48 5.85 -3.06 2.26
N ASN A 49 6.27 -1.86 2.66
CA ASN A 49 5.54 -1.05 3.63
C ASN A 49 4.18 -0.59 3.08
N TYR A 50 4.14 -0.13 1.83
CA TYR A 50 2.86 0.19 1.18
C TYR A 50 1.94 -1.03 1.09
N ASN A 51 2.46 -2.19 0.65
CA ASN A 51 1.63 -3.39 0.49
C ASN A 51 1.09 -3.91 1.83
N SER A 52 1.89 -3.84 2.90
CA SER A 52 1.45 -4.21 4.25
C SER A 52 0.28 -3.32 4.70
N PHE A 53 0.39 -2.01 4.49
CA PHE A 53 -0.68 -1.06 4.76
C PHE A 53 -1.92 -1.30 3.88
N ALA A 54 -1.74 -1.48 2.58
CA ALA A 54 -2.84 -1.65 1.62
C ALA A 54 -3.63 -2.94 1.89
N LEU A 55 -2.95 -4.04 2.22
CA LEU A 55 -3.56 -5.30 2.60
C LEU A 55 -4.31 -5.19 3.93
N TRP A 56 -3.74 -4.49 4.92
CA TRP A 56 -4.43 -4.23 6.18
C TRP A 56 -5.69 -3.38 5.98
N LEU A 57 -5.59 -2.27 5.23
CA LEU A 57 -6.72 -1.38 4.94
C LEU A 57 -7.85 -2.10 4.20
N ALA A 58 -7.51 -3.04 3.31
CA ALA A 58 -8.49 -3.81 2.55
C ALA A 58 -9.08 -5.01 3.33
N GLY A 59 -8.30 -5.62 4.22
CA GLY A 59 -8.66 -6.85 4.92
C GLY A 59 -9.33 -6.65 6.27
N GLU A 60 -8.98 -5.58 6.99
CA GLU A 60 -9.53 -5.29 8.32
C GLU A 60 -10.78 -4.42 8.19
N ARG A 61 -11.91 -4.93 8.72
CA ARG A 61 -13.23 -4.32 8.56
C ARG A 61 -13.33 -2.91 9.13
N ARG A 62 -12.50 -2.59 10.13
CA ARG A 62 -12.48 -1.30 10.83
C ARG A 62 -11.17 -0.54 10.63
N ALA A 63 -10.38 -0.87 9.61
CA ALA A 63 -9.09 -0.20 9.38
C ALA A 63 -9.27 1.31 9.20
N ALA A 64 -10.18 1.74 8.32
CA ALA A 64 -10.49 3.15 8.11
C ALA A 64 -10.99 3.83 9.40
N ASP A 65 -11.91 3.19 10.14
CA ASP A 65 -12.40 3.69 11.43
C ASP A 65 -11.27 3.87 12.45
N THR A 66 -10.30 2.95 12.48
CA THR A 66 -9.12 3.01 13.36
C THR A 66 -8.24 4.22 13.03
N LEU A 67 -8.19 4.63 11.76
CA LEU A 67 -7.51 5.85 11.31
C LEU A 67 -8.37 7.12 11.44
N GLY A 68 -9.63 7.00 11.88
CA GLY A 68 -10.61 8.08 11.86
C GLY A 68 -10.99 8.54 10.44
N TRP A 69 -10.72 7.72 9.43
CA TRP A 69 -11.03 8.01 8.04
C TRP A 69 -12.49 7.67 7.75
N LYS A 70 -13.18 8.57 7.06
CA LYS A 70 -14.55 8.34 6.61
C LYS A 70 -14.56 8.03 5.13
N GLU A 71 -14.96 6.82 4.75
CA GLU A 71 -15.18 6.49 3.34
C GLU A 71 -16.33 7.34 2.77
N VAL A 72 -16.13 7.88 1.57
CA VAL A 72 -17.10 8.73 0.87
C VAL A 72 -17.19 8.33 -0.59
N ALA A 73 -18.35 8.56 -1.20
CA ALA A 73 -18.55 8.29 -2.62
C ALA A 73 -17.60 9.15 -3.47
N SER A 74 -16.81 8.49 -4.31
CA SER A 74 -15.88 9.15 -5.23
C SER A 74 -16.52 9.52 -6.57
N GLY A 75 -17.68 8.96 -6.91
CA GLY A 75 -18.26 9.04 -8.25
C GLY A 75 -17.51 8.19 -9.29
N ASN A 76 -16.53 7.39 -8.87
CA ASN A 76 -15.72 6.53 -9.73
C ASN A 76 -15.54 5.14 -9.08
N PRO A 77 -16.07 4.06 -9.67
CA PRO A 77 -16.02 2.73 -9.06
C PRO A 77 -14.61 2.15 -8.92
N PHE A 78 -13.61 2.74 -9.58
CA PHE A 78 -12.20 2.33 -9.47
C PHE A 78 -11.44 3.11 -8.40
N LEU A 79 -12.09 4.08 -7.73
CA LEU A 79 -11.49 4.87 -6.66
C LEU A 79 -12.22 4.64 -5.34
N ARG A 80 -11.49 4.21 -4.32
CA ARG A 80 -11.95 4.26 -2.92
C ARG A 80 -11.51 5.55 -2.29
N GLN A 81 -12.45 6.41 -1.92
CA GLN A 81 -12.15 7.74 -1.41
C GLN A 81 -12.43 7.84 0.08
N TYR A 82 -11.54 8.54 0.79
CA TYR A 82 -11.67 8.79 2.22
C TYR A 82 -11.53 10.28 2.52
N GLN A 83 -12.34 10.73 3.46
CA GLN A 83 -12.16 11.99 4.16
C GLN A 83 -11.30 11.75 5.40
N LEU A 84 -10.24 12.55 5.55
CA LEU A 84 -9.32 12.50 6.67
C LEU A 84 -9.87 13.28 7.88
N PRO A 85 -9.53 12.87 9.12
CA PRO A 85 -9.95 13.59 10.34
C PRO A 85 -9.22 14.92 10.54
N ALA A 86 -8.04 15.08 9.91
CA ALA A 86 -7.24 16.30 9.88
C ALA A 86 -6.57 16.45 8.51
N PRO A 87 -6.23 17.69 8.08
CA PRO A 87 -5.51 17.91 6.83
C PRO A 87 -4.14 17.23 6.82
N VAL A 88 -3.78 16.62 5.70
CA VAL A 88 -2.42 16.14 5.42
C VAL A 88 -1.71 17.14 4.51
N HIS A 89 -0.44 17.41 4.81
CA HIS A 89 0.43 18.27 3.99
C HIS A 89 1.23 17.41 3.03
N VAL A 90 1.00 17.57 1.73
CA VAL A 90 1.67 16.84 0.65
C VAL A 90 1.79 17.71 -0.59
N PHE A 91 2.90 17.58 -1.31
CA PHE A 91 3.20 18.32 -2.52
C PHE A 91 3.12 19.85 -2.33
N GLY A 92 3.45 20.32 -1.13
CA GLY A 92 3.34 21.73 -0.74
C GLY A 92 1.90 22.23 -0.59
N ARG A 93 0.93 21.33 -0.38
CA ARG A 93 -0.51 21.64 -0.27
C ARG A 93 -1.15 20.86 0.87
N GLU A 94 -2.26 21.37 1.36
CA GLU A 94 -3.11 20.64 2.29
C GLU A 94 -4.27 19.97 1.54
N THR A 95 -4.64 18.78 1.99
CA THR A 95 -5.92 18.16 1.64
C THR A 95 -6.48 17.36 2.79
N VAL A 96 -7.80 17.23 2.80
CA VAL A 96 -8.55 16.36 3.71
C VAL A 96 -9.19 15.19 2.95
N THR A 97 -8.86 15.02 1.66
CA THR A 97 -9.45 13.98 0.82
C THR A 97 -8.35 13.20 0.10
N ILE A 98 -8.38 11.89 0.24
CA ILE A 98 -7.50 10.96 -0.48
C ILE A 98 -8.34 9.94 -1.25
N ALA A 99 -7.80 9.46 -2.36
CA ALA A 99 -8.38 8.38 -3.15
C ALA A 99 -7.34 7.29 -3.37
N PHE A 100 -7.73 6.03 -3.19
CA PHE A 100 -6.93 4.88 -3.55
C PHE A 100 -7.32 4.42 -4.95
N THR A 101 -6.31 4.31 -5.82
CA THR A 101 -6.40 3.59 -7.09
C THR A 101 -6.06 2.11 -6.87
N ALA A 102 -5.99 1.33 -7.95
CA ALA A 102 -5.53 -0.05 -7.88
C ALA A 102 -4.06 -0.18 -7.40
N THR A 103 -3.24 0.85 -7.64
CA THR A 103 -1.78 0.76 -7.45
C THR A 103 -1.25 1.68 -6.36
N GLY A 104 -2.08 2.52 -5.75
CA GLY A 104 -1.59 3.45 -4.73
C GLY A 104 -2.55 4.52 -4.24
N PRO A 105 -2.17 5.25 -3.17
CA PRO A 105 -2.92 6.38 -2.67
C PRO A 105 -2.63 7.65 -3.49
N MET A 106 -3.63 8.50 -3.61
CA MET A 106 -3.56 9.81 -4.23
C MET A 106 -4.22 10.87 -3.36
N ALA A 107 -3.57 12.01 -3.21
CA ALA A 107 -4.13 13.22 -2.67
C ALA A 107 -5.07 13.84 -3.71
N VAL A 108 -6.27 14.21 -3.28
CA VAL A 108 -7.22 14.97 -4.08
C VAL A 108 -7.00 16.45 -3.76
N LEU A 109 -6.41 17.19 -4.68
CA LEU A 109 -5.90 18.55 -4.44
C LEU A 109 -6.75 19.60 -5.14
N ASP A 110 -7.09 20.63 -4.36
CA ASP A 110 -7.80 21.82 -4.81
C ASP A 110 -6.84 22.97 -5.13
N GLY A 111 -7.31 23.92 -5.94
CA GLY A 111 -6.60 25.18 -6.19
C GLY A 111 -5.31 25.05 -7.00
N ILE A 112 -5.13 23.95 -7.75
CA ILE A 112 -4.04 23.80 -8.72
C ILE A 112 -4.47 22.94 -9.91
N ALA A 113 -4.14 23.39 -11.12
CA ALA A 113 -4.29 22.56 -12.31
C ALA A 113 -3.25 21.42 -12.30
N ALA A 114 -3.65 20.22 -12.72
CA ALA A 114 -2.77 19.05 -12.74
C ALA A 114 -1.47 19.30 -13.55
N ALA A 115 -1.56 20.03 -14.67
CA ALA A 115 -0.39 20.40 -15.46
C ALA A 115 0.59 21.30 -14.70
N ASP A 116 0.09 22.20 -13.85
CA ASP A 116 0.93 23.10 -13.05
C ASP A 116 1.61 22.33 -11.92
N LEU A 117 0.87 21.43 -11.28
CA LEU A 117 1.39 20.55 -10.24
C LEU A 117 2.48 19.63 -10.79
N ALA A 118 2.24 19.04 -11.97
CA ALA A 118 3.23 18.21 -12.63
C ALA A 118 4.52 18.97 -12.93
N ARG A 119 4.44 20.23 -13.37
CA ARG A 119 5.63 21.08 -13.56
C ARG A 119 6.36 21.34 -12.24
N GLN A 120 5.65 21.61 -11.14
CA GLN A 120 6.28 21.78 -9.81
C GLN A 120 7.01 20.51 -9.35
N LEU A 121 6.45 19.35 -9.65
CA LEU A 121 6.98 18.05 -9.24
C LEU A 121 7.95 17.43 -10.26
N ASN A 122 8.23 18.12 -11.37
CA ASN A 122 9.01 17.62 -12.52
C ASN A 122 8.47 16.29 -13.08
N VAL A 123 7.15 16.13 -13.13
CA VAL A 123 6.48 14.95 -13.68
C VAL A 123 6.21 15.18 -15.17
N PRO A 124 6.81 14.37 -16.08
CA PRO A 124 6.55 14.50 -17.50
C PRO A 124 5.11 14.12 -17.82
N ALA A 125 4.50 14.86 -18.74
CA ALA A 125 3.14 14.59 -19.20
C ALA A 125 3.16 13.51 -20.29
N ALA A 126 2.37 12.46 -20.10
CA ALA A 126 1.99 11.52 -21.15
C ALA A 126 0.78 12.05 -21.94
N VAL A 127 -0.15 12.72 -21.27
CA VAL A 127 -1.30 13.43 -21.85
C VAL A 127 -1.42 14.79 -21.21
N SER A 128 -1.53 15.85 -22.01
CA SER A 128 -1.75 17.21 -21.54
C SER A 128 -2.69 17.95 -22.49
N THR A 129 -3.96 17.98 -22.14
CA THR A 129 -5.03 18.69 -22.85
C THR A 129 -5.80 19.57 -21.85
N PRO A 130 -6.66 20.50 -22.31
CA PRO A 130 -7.48 21.31 -21.40
C PRO A 130 -8.34 20.47 -20.43
N ASP A 131 -8.86 19.32 -20.87
CA ASP A 131 -9.80 18.50 -20.08
C ASP A 131 -9.12 17.32 -19.37
N LYS A 132 -7.97 16.87 -19.87
CA LYS A 132 -7.28 15.67 -19.38
C LYS A 132 -5.79 15.89 -19.20
N PHE A 133 -5.30 15.54 -18.02
CA PHE A 133 -3.88 15.42 -17.73
C PHE A 133 -3.55 14.01 -17.21
N LEU A 134 -2.46 13.43 -17.69
CA LEU A 134 -1.84 12.21 -17.18
C LEU A 134 -0.32 12.38 -17.26
N GLY A 135 0.36 12.22 -16.14
CA GLY A 135 1.81 12.25 -16.07
C GLY A 135 2.33 11.29 -15.02
N GLU A 136 3.49 10.72 -15.29
CA GLU A 136 4.15 9.76 -14.41
C GLU A 136 5.67 9.99 -14.38
N LYS A 137 6.29 9.78 -13.22
CA LYS A 137 7.74 9.83 -13.04
C LYS A 137 8.19 8.67 -12.19
N VAL A 138 9.09 7.84 -12.71
CA VAL A 138 9.73 6.78 -11.91
C VAL A 138 10.60 7.44 -10.84
N VAL A 139 10.34 7.09 -9.58
CA VAL A 139 11.09 7.58 -8.41
C VAL A 139 12.10 6.54 -7.94
N ALA A 140 11.73 5.27 -7.99
CA ALA A 140 12.61 4.15 -7.69
C ALA A 140 12.23 2.94 -8.54
N GLU A 141 13.25 2.18 -8.94
CA GLU A 141 13.07 0.90 -9.62
C GLU A 141 14.22 -0.02 -9.18
N SER A 142 13.88 -1.25 -8.81
CA SER A 142 14.88 -2.28 -8.49
C SER A 142 14.50 -3.61 -9.12
N THR A 143 15.49 -4.48 -9.25
CA THR A 143 15.26 -5.87 -9.63
C THR A 143 16.17 -6.75 -8.79
N GLU A 144 15.57 -7.70 -8.10
CA GLU A 144 16.24 -8.61 -7.18
C GLU A 144 16.04 -10.05 -7.66
N ASP A 145 17.09 -10.86 -7.56
CA ASP A 145 17.04 -12.28 -7.92
C ASP A 145 17.10 -13.09 -6.62
N SER A 146 16.02 -13.82 -6.31
CA SER A 146 15.90 -14.62 -5.08
C SER A 146 15.34 -15.99 -5.41
N GLY A 147 16.17 -17.03 -5.25
CA GLY A 147 15.76 -18.41 -5.48
C GLY A 147 15.33 -18.73 -6.91
N GLY A 148 15.89 -18.03 -7.92
CA GLY A 148 15.52 -18.19 -9.34
C GLY A 148 14.25 -17.45 -9.75
N VAL A 149 13.69 -16.65 -8.84
CA VAL A 149 12.59 -15.72 -9.13
C VAL A 149 13.16 -14.31 -9.16
N ARG A 150 12.89 -13.60 -10.27
CA ARG A 150 13.28 -12.19 -10.41
C ARG A 150 12.12 -11.29 -10.02
N LEU A 151 12.28 -10.54 -8.93
CA LEU A 151 11.29 -9.60 -8.44
C LEU A 151 11.67 -8.19 -8.89
N ALA A 152 10.75 -7.51 -9.57
CA ALA A 152 10.92 -6.11 -9.97
C ALA A 152 10.02 -5.22 -9.13
N THR A 153 10.60 -4.20 -8.50
CA THR A 153 9.84 -3.15 -7.81
C THR A 153 9.87 -1.88 -8.63
N ARG A 154 8.76 -1.16 -8.69
CA ARG A 154 8.68 0.16 -9.34
C ARG A 154 7.80 1.08 -8.53
N ILE A 155 8.35 2.23 -8.15
CA ILE A 155 7.64 3.31 -7.46
C ILE A 155 7.56 4.48 -8.42
N THR A 156 6.34 4.92 -8.70
CA THR A 156 6.07 5.97 -9.68
C THR A 156 5.24 7.08 -9.03
N LEU A 157 5.70 8.32 -9.14
CA LEU A 157 4.91 9.51 -8.81
C LEU A 157 3.98 9.82 -9.98
N ASN A 158 2.68 9.92 -9.71
CA ASN A 158 1.64 10.19 -10.71
C ASN A 158 0.97 11.53 -10.43
N VAL A 159 0.63 12.25 -11.50
CA VAL A 159 -0.25 13.42 -11.47
C VAL A 159 -1.31 13.24 -12.56
N SER A 160 -2.58 13.41 -12.23
CA SER A 160 -3.68 13.14 -13.16
C SER A 160 -4.93 13.97 -12.89
N THR A 161 -5.83 14.00 -13.88
CA THR A 161 -7.23 14.39 -13.70
C THR A 161 -8.16 13.19 -13.92
N VAL A 162 -9.30 13.20 -13.24
CA VAL A 162 -10.38 12.21 -13.41
C VAL A 162 -11.72 12.94 -13.46
N GLU A 163 -12.64 12.46 -14.31
CA GLU A 163 -13.93 13.13 -14.56
C GLU A 163 -14.80 13.26 -13.30
N SER A 164 -14.68 12.30 -12.38
CA SER A 164 -15.37 12.30 -11.10
C SER A 164 -14.92 13.41 -10.15
N HIS A 165 -13.81 14.09 -10.43
CA HIS A 165 -13.21 15.15 -9.62
C HIS A 165 -12.94 16.40 -10.46
N PRO A 166 -14.00 17.05 -10.99
CA PRO A 166 -13.83 18.19 -11.89
C PRO A 166 -13.09 19.34 -11.21
N GLY A 167 -12.10 19.90 -11.91
CA GLY A 167 -11.28 21.01 -11.43
C GLY A 167 -10.22 20.64 -10.38
N LYS A 168 -10.13 19.37 -9.96
CA LYS A 168 -9.14 18.90 -8.98
C LYS A 168 -7.97 18.19 -9.67
N ALA A 169 -6.79 18.29 -9.07
CA ALA A 169 -5.64 17.48 -9.43
C ALA A 169 -5.52 16.29 -8.48
N LEU A 170 -5.24 15.11 -9.02
CA LEU A 170 -4.88 13.93 -8.22
C LEU A 170 -3.37 13.75 -8.32
N ALA A 171 -2.68 13.64 -7.18
CA ALA A 171 -1.26 13.33 -7.13
C ALA A 171 -0.93 12.30 -6.06
N GLY A 172 -0.05 11.35 -6.35
CA GLY A 172 0.25 10.26 -5.44
C GLY A 172 1.19 9.23 -6.05
N CYS A 173 1.42 8.13 -5.34
CA CYS A 173 2.44 7.16 -5.72
C CYS A 173 1.83 5.81 -6.03
N SER A 174 2.27 5.23 -7.14
CA SER A 174 2.00 3.83 -7.47
C SER A 174 3.16 2.98 -6.98
N TYR A 175 2.84 1.86 -6.34
CA TYR A 175 3.79 0.90 -5.82
C TYR A 175 3.52 -0.45 -6.49
N ALA A 176 4.41 -0.83 -7.41
CA ALA A 176 4.29 -2.06 -8.18
C ALA A 176 5.35 -3.08 -7.73
N LEU A 177 4.93 -4.34 -7.68
CA LEU A 177 5.79 -5.51 -7.50
C LEU A 177 5.39 -6.53 -8.57
N ASP A 178 6.33 -6.84 -9.46
CA ASP A 178 6.14 -7.77 -10.56
C ASP A 178 7.14 -8.92 -10.49
N VAL A 179 6.72 -10.11 -10.90
CA VAL A 179 7.61 -11.26 -11.11
C VAL A 179 8.03 -11.28 -12.58
N LYS A 180 9.33 -11.35 -12.84
CA LYS A 180 9.94 -11.40 -14.18
C LYS A 180 10.46 -12.78 -14.54
#